data_AF-A0A259CLG5-F1
#
_entry.id   AF-A0A259CLG5-F1
#
_cell.length_a   1.000
_cell.length_b   1.000
_cell.length_c   1.000
_cell.angle_alpha   90.00
_cell.angle_beta   90.00
_cell.angle_gamma   90.00
#
_symmetry.space_group_name_H-M   'P 1'
#
loop_
_entity.id
_entity.type
_entity.pdbx_description
1 polymer ?
#
loop_
_entity_poly.entity_id
_entity_poly.type
_entity_poly.pdbx_seq_one_letter_code
_entity_poly.pdbx_strand_id
1 'polypeptide(L)'
;MVRLSKLHKLGAHAVVFMLLILSISGFFLNHKNWDFLYSTTFTTVPKSVIHHDSSLMDGYWIDPLDENHIVAAGKRGVFESTTKGRDFKQVLAVPCNALKSYEGILYVATHAGVYRQESSGEWKLLGLGREYINAMSVYANQIFASIDQSQVVVLDLEGKELQRIVPVINSSELEHDITLARLIRDVHYGRGLFDGIWSLIINDFATIMVSFLLLSGMVMSLLIYQTRKKIANRGKSIRMILKIHATSLSVLAAIPLILIALSGILLDHSKLFTPFLKLVSISPAYQPPVYHQLSADIWSVDYDGKIYRIGNRHGIYKSHDLKEWSFENSGFAYKMVRMDDTLYVSGMGAPNRILDKNGWNKLEHAPHMFKDAFMSNEAIAYLNGHKNTLPSPHFSDATLYSVLFTLHDGSFFGDWWAYVNDITAITLIFLLISGTILWMRIKRILKVK
;
A
#
# COMPACT_ATOMS: atom_id res chain seq x y z
N MET A 1 -17.48 -32.15 28.36
CA MET A 1 -16.49 -31.09 28.03
C MET A 1 -15.86 -31.35 26.66
N VAL A 2 -15.92 -30.40 25.73
CA VAL A 2 -15.34 -30.56 24.37
C VAL A 2 -13.81 -30.45 24.44
N ARG A 3 -13.08 -31.38 23.81
CA ARG A 3 -11.60 -31.34 23.78
C ARG A 3 -11.11 -30.15 22.94
N LEU A 4 -10.10 -29.42 23.43
CA LEU A 4 -9.49 -28.29 22.72
C LEU A 4 -9.10 -28.61 21.26
N SER A 5 -8.56 -29.80 21.01
CA SER A 5 -8.20 -30.24 19.65
C SER A 5 -9.40 -30.38 18.71
N LYS A 6 -10.60 -30.68 19.23
CA LYS A 6 -11.83 -30.69 18.42
C LYS A 6 -12.27 -29.27 18.06
N LEU A 7 -12.20 -28.34 19.02
CA LEU A 7 -12.54 -26.93 18.79
C LEU A 7 -11.57 -26.26 17.80
N HIS A 8 -10.26 -26.48 17.98
CA HIS A 8 -9.23 -26.01 17.04
C HIS A 8 -9.51 -26.52 15.62
N LYS A 9 -9.77 -27.84 15.48
CA LYS A 9 -10.11 -28.42 14.17
C LYS A 9 -11.39 -27.81 13.59
N LEU A 10 -12.44 -27.62 14.39
CA LEU A 10 -13.70 -27.07 13.93
C LEU A 10 -13.54 -25.61 13.46
N GLY A 11 -12.89 -24.78 14.27
CA GLY A 11 -12.58 -23.39 13.93
C GLY A 11 -11.79 -23.30 12.63
N ALA A 12 -10.76 -24.15 12.46
CA ALA A 12 -9.96 -24.16 11.24
C ALA A 12 -10.83 -24.41 9.99
N HIS A 13 -11.70 -25.42 10.00
CA HIS A 13 -12.58 -25.69 8.85
C HIS A 13 -13.57 -24.56 8.59
N ALA A 14 -14.07 -23.90 9.64
CA ALA A 14 -15.07 -22.84 9.50
C ALA A 14 -14.53 -21.63 8.71
N VAL A 15 -13.25 -21.29 8.87
CA VAL A 15 -12.67 -20.08 8.28
C VAL A 15 -11.60 -20.34 7.22
N VAL A 16 -11.40 -21.60 6.83
CA VAL A 16 -10.25 -21.99 6.00
C VAL A 16 -10.22 -21.29 4.64
N PHE A 17 -11.37 -21.19 3.98
CA PHE A 17 -11.48 -20.56 2.68
C PHE A 17 -11.30 -19.04 2.79
N MET A 18 -11.88 -18.42 3.82
CA MET A 18 -11.75 -16.99 4.08
C MET A 18 -10.31 -16.60 4.36
N LEU A 19 -9.63 -17.31 5.26
CA LEU A 19 -8.23 -17.02 5.57
C LEU A 19 -7.30 -17.25 4.38
N LEU A 20 -7.59 -18.23 3.52
CA LEU A 20 -6.82 -18.39 2.27
C LEU A 20 -7.04 -17.21 1.32
N ILE A 21 -8.28 -16.73 1.14
CA ILE A 21 -8.55 -15.54 0.33
C ILE A 21 -7.78 -14.33 0.89
N LEU A 22 -7.97 -14.01 2.18
CA LEU A 22 -7.35 -12.84 2.81
C LEU A 22 -5.82 -12.92 2.80
N SER A 23 -5.27 -14.10 3.04
CA SER A 23 -3.82 -14.32 2.99
C SER A 23 -3.29 -14.12 1.58
N ILE A 24 -3.85 -14.79 0.57
CA ILE A 24 -3.36 -14.70 -0.80
C ILE A 24 -3.53 -13.28 -1.34
N SER A 25 -4.68 -12.65 -1.14
CA SER A 25 -4.90 -11.28 -1.59
C SER A 25 -3.97 -10.29 -0.88
N GLY A 26 -3.80 -10.41 0.44
CA GLY A 26 -2.89 -9.55 1.22
C GLY A 26 -1.44 -9.62 0.75
N PHE A 27 -0.96 -10.81 0.39
CA PHE A 27 0.38 -11.00 -0.17
C PHE A 27 0.60 -10.17 -1.44
N PHE A 28 -0.28 -10.32 -2.42
CA PHE A 28 -0.16 -9.60 -3.69
C PHE A 28 -0.35 -8.09 -3.51
N LEU A 29 -1.27 -7.65 -2.64
CA LEU A 29 -1.54 -6.23 -2.40
C LEU A 29 -0.38 -5.47 -1.75
N ASN A 30 0.53 -6.18 -1.09
CA ASN A 30 1.76 -5.60 -0.56
C ASN A 30 2.85 -5.41 -1.62
N HIS A 31 2.74 -6.07 -2.77
CA HIS A 31 3.69 -6.02 -3.88
C HIS A 31 3.17 -5.12 -5.02
N LYS A 32 2.85 -3.86 -4.69
CA LYS A 32 2.20 -2.91 -5.62
C LYS A 32 3.03 -2.53 -6.85
N ASN A 33 4.31 -2.85 -6.87
CA ASN A 33 5.22 -2.63 -8.00
C ASN A 33 5.19 -3.79 -9.02
N TRP A 34 4.44 -4.85 -8.79
CA TRP A 34 4.31 -5.95 -9.74
C TRP A 34 3.32 -5.60 -10.86
N ASP A 35 3.86 -5.36 -12.06
CA ASP A 35 3.08 -4.91 -13.23
C ASP A 35 1.95 -5.86 -13.63
N PHE A 36 2.14 -7.17 -13.44
CA PHE A 36 1.11 -8.16 -13.80
C PHE A 36 -0.18 -8.00 -13.00
N LEU A 37 -0.14 -7.35 -11.83
CA LEU A 37 -1.33 -7.03 -11.05
C LEU A 37 -2.24 -6.06 -11.80
N TYR A 38 -1.69 -5.24 -12.70
CA TYR A 38 -2.43 -4.22 -13.45
C TYR A 38 -2.59 -4.58 -14.93
N SER A 39 -1.73 -5.43 -15.48
CA SER A 39 -1.85 -5.89 -16.87
C SER A 39 -2.76 -7.12 -17.04
N THR A 40 -2.96 -7.92 -15.99
CA THR A 40 -3.89 -9.06 -16.03
C THR A 40 -5.30 -8.56 -15.73
N THR A 41 -6.24 -8.77 -16.66
CA THR A 41 -7.62 -8.26 -16.52
C THR A 41 -8.69 -9.35 -16.62
N PHE A 42 -9.86 -9.05 -16.06
CA PHE A 42 -11.02 -9.94 -15.98
C PHE A 42 -12.28 -9.20 -16.38
N THR A 43 -13.05 -9.76 -17.32
CA THR A 43 -14.34 -9.21 -17.77
C THR A 43 -15.53 -9.77 -16.98
N THR A 44 -15.39 -10.97 -16.41
CA THR A 44 -16.45 -11.65 -15.65
C THR A 44 -16.30 -11.41 -14.15
N VAL A 45 -16.57 -10.17 -13.72
CA VAL A 45 -16.54 -9.76 -12.30
C VAL A 45 -17.71 -8.82 -11.98
N PRO A 46 -18.08 -8.62 -10.70
CA PRO A 46 -19.08 -7.62 -10.34
C PRO A 46 -18.72 -6.21 -10.84
N LYS A 47 -19.72 -5.42 -11.25
CA LYS A 47 -19.51 -4.05 -11.74
C LYS A 47 -18.81 -3.14 -10.73
N SER A 48 -19.00 -3.39 -9.43
CA SER A 48 -18.29 -2.69 -8.35
C SER A 48 -16.77 -2.85 -8.46
N VAL A 49 -16.30 -4.03 -8.87
CA VAL A 49 -14.87 -4.32 -9.06
C VAL A 49 -14.31 -3.59 -10.29
N ILE A 50 -15.08 -3.54 -11.39
CA ILE A 50 -14.70 -2.76 -12.58
C ILE A 50 -14.62 -1.26 -12.23
N HIS A 51 -15.58 -0.75 -11.46
CA HIS A 51 -15.59 0.64 -11.04
C HIS A 51 -14.39 1.00 -10.14
N HIS A 52 -13.83 0.03 -9.41
CA HIS A 52 -12.64 0.22 -8.61
C HIS A 52 -11.40 0.56 -9.46
N ASP A 53 -11.32 0.16 -10.74
CA ASP A 53 -10.18 0.51 -11.59
C ASP A 53 -10.08 2.02 -11.84
N SER A 54 -11.19 2.77 -11.85
CA SER A 54 -11.18 4.23 -11.94
C SER A 54 -10.50 4.88 -10.72
N SER A 55 -10.43 4.18 -9.58
CA SER A 55 -9.70 4.65 -8.39
C SER A 55 -8.18 4.52 -8.53
N LEU A 56 -7.70 3.76 -9.52
CA LEU A 56 -6.27 3.51 -9.76
C LEU A 56 -5.57 4.64 -10.53
N MET A 57 -6.28 5.74 -10.82
CA MET A 57 -5.67 6.97 -11.32
C MET A 57 -4.83 7.61 -10.22
N ASP A 58 -3.65 8.09 -10.56
CA ASP A 58 -2.66 8.70 -9.66
C ASP A 58 -2.20 10.09 -10.13
N GLY A 59 -2.61 10.53 -11.32
CA GLY A 59 -2.35 11.87 -11.83
C GLY A 59 -3.45 12.35 -12.77
N TYR A 60 -3.72 13.66 -12.77
CA TYR A 60 -4.76 14.28 -13.59
C TYR A 60 -4.35 15.68 -14.02
N TRP A 61 -4.56 16.00 -15.29
CA TRP A 61 -4.22 17.30 -15.86
C TRP A 61 -5.30 17.72 -16.86
N ILE A 62 -5.65 19.00 -16.82
CA ILE A 62 -6.51 19.66 -17.80
C ILE A 62 -5.64 20.70 -18.48
N ASP A 63 -5.68 20.73 -19.81
CA ASP A 63 -4.93 21.72 -20.57
C ASP A 63 -5.45 23.13 -20.26
N PRO A 64 -4.57 24.06 -19.80
CA PRO A 64 -4.98 25.41 -19.48
C PRO A 64 -5.44 26.21 -20.70
N LEU A 65 -5.10 25.78 -21.92
CA LEU A 65 -5.48 26.44 -23.17
C LEU A 65 -6.68 25.76 -23.87
N ASP A 66 -6.99 24.51 -23.53
CA ASP A 66 -8.12 23.76 -24.08
C ASP A 66 -8.76 22.85 -23.02
N GLU A 67 -9.86 23.29 -22.42
CA GLU A 67 -10.59 22.50 -21.42
C GLU A 67 -11.13 21.14 -21.94
N ASN A 68 -11.13 20.91 -23.26
CA ASN A 68 -11.49 19.61 -23.83
C ASN A 68 -10.35 18.59 -23.73
N HIS A 69 -9.11 19.07 -23.62
CA HIS A 69 -7.90 18.26 -23.53
C HIS A 69 -7.61 17.90 -22.07
N ILE A 70 -7.72 16.61 -21.77
CA ILE A 70 -7.55 16.04 -20.43
C ILE A 70 -6.60 14.86 -20.53
N VAL A 71 -5.62 14.82 -19.63
CA VAL A 71 -4.70 13.69 -19.47
C VAL A 71 -4.88 13.10 -18.07
N ALA A 72 -5.18 11.80 -18.03
CA ALA A 72 -5.29 11.02 -16.79
C ALA A 72 -4.24 9.91 -16.80
N ALA A 73 -3.48 9.79 -15.71
CA ALA A 73 -2.44 8.78 -15.55
C ALA A 73 -2.70 7.92 -14.33
N GLY A 74 -2.42 6.62 -14.43
CA GLY A 74 -2.58 5.70 -13.32
C GLY A 74 -1.99 4.32 -13.58
N LYS A 75 -2.41 3.34 -12.78
CA LYS A 75 -1.84 1.99 -12.82
C LYS A 75 -2.05 1.22 -14.12
N ARG A 76 -2.97 1.67 -14.97
CA ARG A 76 -3.22 1.10 -16.31
C ARG A 76 -2.56 1.89 -17.44
N GLY A 77 -1.78 2.94 -17.14
CA GLY A 77 -1.14 3.78 -18.15
C GLY A 77 -1.63 5.22 -18.17
N VAL A 78 -1.37 5.90 -19.28
CA VAL A 78 -1.79 7.27 -19.56
C VAL A 78 -2.90 7.25 -20.59
N PHE A 79 -3.93 8.05 -20.33
CA PHE A 79 -5.12 8.20 -21.14
C PHE A 79 -5.34 9.67 -21.45
N GLU A 80 -5.68 9.95 -22.69
CA GLU A 80 -5.92 11.29 -23.20
C GLU A 80 -7.34 11.40 -23.75
N SER A 81 -7.99 12.52 -23.48
CA SER A 81 -9.29 12.89 -24.02
C SER A 81 -9.16 14.26 -24.67
N THR A 82 -9.72 14.43 -25.86
CA THR A 82 -9.94 15.75 -26.52
C THR A 82 -11.42 16.13 -26.55
N THR A 83 -12.25 15.48 -25.72
CA THR A 83 -13.71 15.60 -25.73
C THR A 83 -14.29 15.96 -24.35
N LYS A 84 -13.49 16.65 -23.52
CA LYS A 84 -13.84 17.01 -22.13
C LYS A 84 -14.15 15.80 -21.24
N GLY A 85 -13.45 14.70 -21.51
CA GLY A 85 -13.50 13.46 -20.75
C GLY A 85 -14.67 12.53 -21.11
N ARG A 86 -15.34 12.74 -22.24
CA ARG A 86 -16.37 11.81 -22.75
C ARG A 86 -15.72 10.52 -23.26
N ASP A 87 -14.65 10.65 -24.03
CA ASP A 87 -13.91 9.55 -24.61
C ASP A 87 -12.42 9.66 -24.29
N PHE A 88 -11.86 8.61 -23.71
CA PHE A 88 -10.43 8.51 -23.39
C PHE A 88 -9.76 7.47 -24.29
N LYS A 89 -8.61 7.82 -24.85
CA LYS A 89 -7.72 6.93 -25.59
C LYS A 89 -6.46 6.66 -24.78
N GLN A 90 -6.05 5.40 -24.68
CA GLN A 90 -4.77 5.07 -24.08
C GLN A 90 -3.61 5.50 -25.00
N VAL A 91 -2.68 6.29 -24.46
CA VAL A 91 -1.53 6.84 -25.19
C VAL A 91 -0.19 6.32 -24.67
N LEU A 92 -0.17 5.75 -23.46
CA LEU A 92 0.97 5.01 -22.91
C LEU A 92 0.46 3.84 -22.07
N ALA A 93 0.95 2.63 -22.32
CA ALA A 93 0.54 1.40 -21.62
C ALA A 93 1.54 0.97 -20.52
N VAL A 94 2.09 1.93 -19.78
CA VAL A 94 3.05 1.70 -18.68
C VAL A 94 2.44 2.21 -17.38
N PRO A 95 2.34 1.41 -16.29
CA PRO A 95 1.76 1.87 -15.03
C PRO A 95 2.44 3.15 -14.50
N CYS A 96 1.62 4.17 -14.19
CA CYS A 96 2.07 5.48 -13.72
C CYS A 96 1.78 5.69 -12.23
N ASN A 97 2.68 6.41 -11.57
CA ASN A 97 2.61 6.78 -10.15
C ASN A 97 2.37 8.28 -9.91
N ALA A 98 2.69 9.12 -10.90
CA ALA A 98 2.45 10.57 -10.87
C ALA A 98 2.43 11.14 -12.29
N LEU A 99 1.66 12.21 -12.48
CA LEU A 99 1.67 13.09 -13.66
C LEU A 99 2.08 14.49 -13.19
N LYS A 100 2.94 15.16 -13.95
CA LYS A 100 3.39 16.53 -13.69
C LYS A 100 3.43 17.32 -15.00
N SER A 101 3.10 18.60 -14.92
CA SER A 101 3.19 19.54 -16.03
C SER A 101 4.16 20.65 -15.67
N TYR A 102 5.01 21.04 -16.62
CA TYR A 102 5.85 22.22 -16.52
C TYR A 102 5.91 22.90 -17.89
N GLU A 103 5.55 24.19 -17.95
CA GLU A 103 5.46 24.96 -19.20
C GLU A 103 4.67 24.26 -20.32
N GLY A 104 3.58 23.56 -19.95
CA GLY A 104 2.74 22.84 -20.90
C GLY A 104 3.28 21.47 -21.34
N ILE A 105 4.51 21.09 -20.94
CA ILE A 105 5.08 19.77 -21.21
C ILE A 105 4.70 18.82 -20.07
N LEU A 106 4.22 17.63 -20.43
CA LEU A 106 3.84 16.60 -19.46
C LEU A 106 4.95 15.59 -19.23
N TYR A 107 5.07 15.18 -17.97
CA TYR A 107 6.00 14.18 -17.49
C TYR A 107 5.26 13.16 -16.62
N VAL A 108 5.59 11.88 -16.77
CA VAL A 108 5.03 10.82 -15.91
C VAL A 108 6.13 10.02 -15.24
N ALA A 109 5.95 9.80 -13.93
CA ALA A 109 6.70 8.83 -13.16
C ALA A 109 6.04 7.46 -13.32
N THR A 110 6.80 6.45 -13.74
CA THR A 110 6.25 5.13 -14.09
C THR A 110 6.98 4.00 -13.36
N HIS A 111 6.48 2.78 -13.53
CA HIS A 111 7.17 1.56 -13.08
C HIS A 111 8.40 1.22 -13.94
N ALA A 112 8.66 1.96 -15.02
CA ALA A 112 9.74 1.69 -15.98
C ALA A 112 10.54 2.95 -16.35
N GLY A 113 10.63 3.93 -15.44
CA GLY A 113 11.35 5.19 -15.63
C GLY A 113 10.47 6.43 -15.74
N VAL A 114 11.06 7.54 -16.18
CA VAL A 114 10.39 8.81 -16.42
C VAL A 114 10.12 8.98 -17.89
N TYR A 115 8.88 9.30 -18.26
CA TYR A 115 8.50 9.57 -19.65
C TYR A 115 8.10 11.04 -19.82
N ARG A 116 8.40 11.59 -20.99
CA ARG A 116 8.04 12.95 -21.42
C ARG A 116 7.09 12.86 -22.62
N GLN A 117 6.08 13.73 -22.65
CA GLN A 117 5.25 13.92 -23.83
C GLN A 117 5.99 14.84 -24.82
N GLU A 118 6.16 14.37 -26.05
CA GLU A 118 6.76 15.13 -27.15
C GLU A 118 5.71 16.04 -27.81
N SER A 119 6.16 17.02 -28.60
CA SER A 119 5.28 17.94 -29.34
C SER A 119 4.33 17.23 -30.31
N SER A 120 4.67 16.00 -30.74
CA SER A 120 3.82 15.14 -31.57
C SER A 120 2.68 14.46 -30.79
N GLY A 121 2.66 14.58 -29.46
CA GLY A 121 1.77 13.85 -28.56
C GLY A 121 2.30 12.47 -28.14
N GLU A 122 3.42 12.00 -28.73
CA GLU A 122 4.02 10.71 -28.37
C GLU A 122 4.73 10.76 -27.01
N TRP A 123 4.67 9.67 -26.26
CA TRP A 123 5.40 9.51 -24.99
C TRP A 123 6.74 8.82 -25.21
N LYS A 124 7.84 9.46 -24.82
CA LYS A 124 9.19 8.88 -24.90
C LYS A 124 9.80 8.71 -23.52
N LEU A 125 10.54 7.61 -23.35
CA LEU A 125 11.37 7.40 -22.16
C LEU A 125 12.45 8.47 -22.14
N LEU A 126 12.41 9.30 -21.10
CA LEU A 126 13.36 10.39 -20.88
C LEU A 126 14.60 9.89 -20.14
N GLY A 127 14.40 9.08 -19.08
CA GLY A 127 15.49 8.58 -18.25
C GLY A 127 15.04 7.51 -17.25
N LEU A 128 16.01 6.92 -16.55
CA LEU A 128 15.78 5.92 -15.49
C LEU A 128 15.04 4.66 -15.97
N GLY A 129 15.31 4.22 -17.20
CA GLY A 129 14.67 3.03 -17.76
C GLY A 129 14.86 1.80 -16.87
N ARG A 130 13.77 1.07 -16.63
CA ARG A 130 13.67 -0.12 -15.74
C ARG A 130 13.67 0.18 -14.24
N GLU A 131 13.73 1.44 -13.83
CA GLU A 131 13.59 1.84 -12.43
C GLU A 131 12.13 2.11 -12.08
N TYR A 132 11.72 1.76 -10.85
CA TYR A 132 10.39 2.05 -10.34
C TYR A 132 10.36 3.43 -9.69
N ILE A 133 9.74 4.39 -10.40
CA ILE A 133 9.66 5.79 -9.95
C ILE A 133 8.38 6.01 -9.15
N ASN A 134 8.46 6.07 -7.83
CA ASN A 134 7.27 6.14 -6.96
C ASN A 134 6.72 7.56 -6.79
N ALA A 135 7.56 8.59 -6.93
CA ALA A 135 7.16 9.99 -6.84
C ALA A 135 8.08 10.88 -7.68
N MET A 136 7.56 12.01 -8.14
CA MET A 136 8.30 12.97 -8.95
C MET A 136 7.72 14.39 -8.80
N SER A 137 8.60 15.38 -8.83
CA SER A 137 8.30 16.79 -9.05
C SER A 137 9.11 17.32 -10.23
N VAL A 138 8.57 18.33 -10.91
CA VAL A 138 9.23 19.02 -12.02
C VAL A 138 9.19 20.50 -11.71
N TYR A 139 10.34 21.16 -11.78
CA TYR A 139 10.45 22.59 -11.54
C TYR A 139 11.64 23.16 -12.31
N ALA A 140 11.41 24.24 -13.06
CA ALA A 140 12.42 24.84 -13.93
C ALA A 140 13.04 23.79 -14.86
N ASN A 141 14.37 23.72 -14.87
CA ASN A 141 15.13 22.80 -15.72
C ASN A 141 15.41 21.44 -15.06
N GLN A 142 14.68 21.06 -14.00
CA GLN A 142 14.98 19.87 -13.21
C GLN A 142 13.77 19.00 -12.92
N ILE A 143 14.02 17.70 -12.91
CA ILE A 143 13.11 16.67 -12.44
C ILE A 143 13.71 16.07 -11.17
N PHE A 144 12.99 16.13 -10.06
CA PHE A 144 13.37 15.49 -8.82
C PHE A 144 12.47 14.28 -8.60
N ALA A 145 13.05 13.09 -8.53
CA ALA A 145 12.33 11.84 -8.50
C ALA A 145 12.78 10.93 -7.36
N SER A 146 11.85 10.11 -6.85
CA SER A 146 12.12 9.05 -5.89
C SER A 146 12.05 7.69 -6.55
N ILE A 147 13.04 6.84 -6.25
CA ILE A 147 13.15 5.47 -6.76
C ILE A 147 13.00 4.50 -5.59
N ASP A 148 12.11 3.52 -5.74
CA ASP A 148 11.84 2.46 -4.76
C ASP A 148 11.68 2.94 -3.31
N GLN A 149 11.19 4.17 -3.13
CA GLN A 149 11.03 4.82 -1.83
C GLN A 149 12.33 4.96 -1.01
N SER A 150 13.51 4.77 -1.61
CA SER A 150 14.79 4.71 -0.88
C SER A 150 15.86 5.65 -1.43
N GLN A 151 15.77 5.98 -2.72
CA GLN A 151 16.71 6.88 -3.37
C GLN A 151 15.98 8.09 -3.92
N VAL A 152 16.74 9.16 -4.08
CA VAL A 152 16.31 10.32 -4.85
C VAL A 152 17.32 10.63 -5.96
N VAL A 153 16.81 11.13 -7.06
CA VAL A 153 17.60 11.46 -8.24
C VAL A 153 17.12 12.79 -8.82
N VAL A 154 18.08 13.59 -9.30
CA VAL A 154 17.85 14.83 -10.04
C VAL A 154 18.26 14.59 -11.49
N LEU A 155 17.32 14.82 -12.40
CA LEU A 155 17.56 14.84 -13.84
C LEU A 155 17.42 16.26 -14.37
N ASP A 156 18.11 16.56 -15.48
CA ASP A 156 17.68 17.67 -16.32
C ASP A 156 16.47 17.28 -17.19
N LEU A 157 15.90 18.25 -17.93
CA LEU A 157 14.75 18.02 -18.81
C LEU A 157 15.07 17.18 -20.06
N GLU A 158 16.34 16.86 -20.30
CA GLU A 158 16.79 15.93 -21.35
C GLU A 158 17.06 14.52 -20.80
N GLY A 159 16.80 14.30 -19.51
CA GLY A 159 16.91 12.99 -18.87
C GLY A 159 18.31 12.63 -18.39
N LYS A 160 19.27 13.56 -18.45
CA LYS A 160 20.61 13.34 -17.91
C LYS A 160 20.55 13.36 -16.40
N GLU A 161 21.08 12.31 -15.77
CA GLU A 161 21.26 12.25 -14.33
C GLU A 161 22.32 13.27 -13.88
N LEU A 162 21.89 14.24 -13.07
CA LEU A 162 22.75 15.26 -12.47
C LEU A 162 23.28 14.77 -11.12
N GLN A 163 22.43 14.09 -10.34
CA GLN A 163 22.76 13.64 -9.00
C GLN A 163 21.85 12.49 -8.57
N ARG A 164 22.41 11.53 -7.81
CA ARG A 164 21.67 10.44 -7.18
C ARG A 164 22.19 10.20 -5.77
N ILE A 165 21.28 10.16 -4.81
CA ILE A 165 21.60 10.04 -3.39
C ILE A 165 20.61 9.10 -2.70
N VAL A 166 21.09 8.37 -1.70
CA VAL A 166 20.25 7.75 -0.66
C VAL A 166 20.15 8.76 0.49
N PRO A 167 19.00 9.41 0.73
CA PRO A 167 18.88 10.39 1.80
C PRO A 167 19.18 9.77 3.16
N VAL A 168 20.02 10.45 3.95
CA VAL A 168 20.31 10.06 5.33
C VAL A 168 19.81 11.17 6.24
N ILE A 169 18.78 10.87 7.03
CA ILE A 169 18.23 11.79 8.01
C ILE A 169 18.91 11.52 9.35
N ASN A 170 19.47 12.57 9.97
CA ASN A 170 20.10 12.44 11.28
C ASN A 170 19.09 11.95 12.32
N SER A 171 19.50 11.07 13.23
CA SER A 171 18.60 10.47 14.22
C SER A 171 17.89 11.50 15.10
N SER A 172 18.53 12.64 15.38
CA SER A 172 17.93 13.76 16.12
C SER A 172 16.72 14.38 15.40
N GLU A 173 16.69 14.32 14.07
CA GLU A 173 15.59 14.81 13.24
C GLU A 173 14.45 13.77 13.12
N LEU A 174 14.59 12.58 13.72
CA LEU A 174 13.61 11.49 13.68
C LEU A 174 12.87 11.32 15.03
N GLU A 175 13.16 12.14 16.03
CA GLU A 175 12.57 12.06 17.37
C GLU A 175 11.17 12.70 17.42
N HIS A 176 10.24 12.17 16.63
CA HIS A 176 8.86 12.65 16.56
C HIS A 176 7.86 11.62 17.03
N ASP A 177 6.87 12.08 17.78
CA ASP A 177 5.70 11.33 18.18
C ASP A 177 4.88 10.86 16.95
N ILE A 178 4.37 9.63 17.02
CA ILE A 178 3.42 9.10 16.03
C ILE A 178 2.10 8.76 16.70
N THR A 179 1.00 8.80 15.94
CA THR A 179 -0.29 8.33 16.45
C THR A 179 -0.37 6.80 16.42
N LEU A 180 -1.12 6.21 17.36
CA LEU A 180 -1.44 4.79 17.32
C LEU A 180 -2.18 4.39 16.03
N ALA A 181 -3.00 5.30 15.49
CA ALA A 181 -3.65 5.12 14.18
C ALA A 181 -2.65 4.93 13.03
N ARG A 182 -1.50 5.63 13.06
CA ARG A 182 -0.42 5.45 12.08
C ARG A 182 0.23 4.08 12.23
N LEU A 183 0.62 3.73 13.45
CA LEU A 183 1.26 2.44 13.74
C LEU A 183 0.39 1.25 13.31
N ILE A 184 -0.92 1.27 13.61
CA ILE A 184 -1.84 0.19 13.23
C ILE A 184 -1.87 -0.01 11.71
N ARG A 185 -1.94 1.07 10.93
CA ARG A 185 -1.92 0.99 9.46
C ARG A 185 -0.58 0.47 8.95
N ASP A 186 0.52 0.97 9.51
CA ASP A 186 1.85 0.51 9.11
C ASP A 186 2.05 -0.97 9.38
N VAL A 187 1.62 -1.46 10.55
CA VAL A 187 1.67 -2.88 10.90
C VAL A 187 0.80 -3.70 9.96
N HIS A 188 -0.44 -3.27 9.69
CA HIS A 188 -1.35 -4.00 8.81
C HIS A 188 -0.83 -4.10 7.38
N TYR A 189 -0.23 -3.04 6.86
CA TYR A 189 0.33 -3.00 5.50
C TYR A 189 1.74 -3.61 5.39
N GLY A 190 2.24 -4.26 6.45
CA GLY A 190 3.56 -4.89 6.43
C GLY A 190 4.72 -3.89 6.32
N ARG A 191 4.60 -2.70 6.93
CA ARG A 191 5.63 -1.62 6.91
C ARG A 191 5.95 -1.03 8.29
N GLY A 192 5.42 -1.61 9.37
CA GLY A 192 5.37 -0.97 10.69
C GLY A 192 6.36 -1.43 11.74
N LEU A 193 7.19 -2.44 11.48
CA LEU A 193 8.07 -3.01 12.50
C LEU A 193 9.55 -2.67 12.25
N PHE A 194 10.06 -3.01 11.08
CA PHE A 194 11.46 -2.86 10.69
C PHE A 194 11.59 -2.10 9.36
N ASP A 195 12.71 -1.40 9.19
CA ASP A 195 12.98 -0.63 7.98
C ASP A 195 13.38 -1.53 6.79
N GLY A 196 13.36 -0.95 5.59
CA GLY A 196 13.64 -1.65 4.34
C GLY A 196 12.65 -2.78 4.06
N ILE A 197 13.16 -3.87 3.48
CA ILE A 197 12.35 -5.01 3.05
C ILE A 197 11.88 -5.90 4.22
N TRP A 198 12.38 -5.70 5.44
CA TRP A 198 12.15 -6.63 6.54
C TRP A 198 10.71 -6.69 7.04
N SER A 199 10.01 -5.55 7.13
CA SER A 199 8.58 -5.57 7.49
C SER A 199 7.75 -6.34 6.47
N LEU A 200 8.08 -6.19 5.18
CA LEU A 200 7.41 -6.92 4.09
C LEU A 200 7.68 -8.43 4.19
N ILE A 201 8.94 -8.83 4.40
CA ILE A 201 9.32 -10.24 4.60
C ILE A 201 8.58 -10.87 5.78
N ILE A 202 8.43 -10.16 6.90
CA ILE A 202 7.69 -10.68 8.06
C ILE A 202 6.22 -10.90 7.72
N ASN A 203 5.62 -9.97 6.97
CA ASN A 203 4.23 -10.11 6.52
C ASN A 203 4.06 -11.27 5.53
N ASP A 204 4.99 -11.44 4.60
CA ASP A 204 5.00 -12.54 3.62
C ASP A 204 5.21 -13.88 4.32
N PHE A 205 6.11 -13.94 5.30
CA PHE A 205 6.27 -15.10 6.16
C PHE A 205 4.95 -15.44 6.88
N ALA A 206 4.27 -14.44 7.45
CA ALA A 206 2.98 -14.64 8.11
C ALA A 206 1.96 -15.26 7.13
N THR A 207 1.88 -14.71 5.92
CA THR A 207 1.01 -15.19 4.82
C THR A 207 1.32 -16.64 4.45
N ILE A 208 2.57 -16.94 4.14
CA ILE A 208 3.00 -18.29 3.75
C ILE A 208 2.68 -19.27 4.88
N MET A 209 2.93 -18.86 6.13
CA MET A 209 2.69 -19.70 7.29
C MET A 209 1.21 -19.95 7.55
N VAL A 210 0.33 -18.94 7.47
CA VAL A 210 -1.11 -19.18 7.66
C VAL A 210 -1.66 -20.06 6.54
N SER A 211 -1.26 -19.83 5.29
CA SER A 211 -1.63 -20.69 4.16
C SER A 211 -1.15 -22.13 4.37
N PHE A 212 0.10 -22.32 4.76
CA PHE A 212 0.66 -23.63 5.10
C PHE A 212 -0.10 -24.30 6.24
N LEU A 213 -0.40 -23.60 7.33
CA LEU A 213 -1.11 -24.14 8.50
C LEU A 213 -2.52 -24.60 8.13
N LEU A 214 -3.22 -23.82 7.30
CA LEU A 214 -4.57 -24.15 6.83
C LEU A 214 -4.56 -25.38 5.92
N LEU A 215 -3.70 -25.39 4.89
CA LEU A 215 -3.60 -26.50 3.95
C LEU A 215 -3.15 -27.79 4.65
N SER A 216 -2.10 -27.73 5.45
CA SER A 216 -1.62 -28.90 6.20
C SER A 216 -2.65 -29.39 7.23
N GLY A 217 -3.41 -28.49 7.86
CA GLY A 217 -4.52 -28.83 8.75
C GLY A 217 -5.68 -29.54 8.03
N MET A 218 -6.03 -29.10 6.82
CA MET A 218 -7.04 -29.73 5.96
C MET A 218 -6.59 -31.13 5.51
N VAL A 219 -5.35 -31.26 5.01
CA VAL A 219 -4.81 -32.56 4.60
C VAL A 219 -4.76 -33.52 5.79
N MET A 220 -4.31 -33.06 6.96
CA MET A 220 -4.31 -33.87 8.18
C MET A 220 -5.73 -34.33 8.54
N SER A 221 -6.71 -33.44 8.42
CA SER A 221 -8.13 -33.73 8.69
C SER A 221 -8.70 -34.79 7.75
N LEU A 222 -8.35 -34.72 6.46
CA LEU A 222 -8.72 -35.71 5.45
C LEU A 222 -8.10 -37.08 5.72
N LEU A 223 -6.81 -37.15 6.04
CA LEU A 223 -6.13 -38.40 6.35
C LEU A 223 -6.70 -39.08 7.62
N ILE A 224 -7.02 -38.28 8.64
CA ILE A 224 -7.70 -38.77 9.84
C ILE A 224 -9.08 -39.33 9.49
N TYR A 225 -9.83 -38.66 8.60
CA TYR A 225 -11.12 -39.14 8.14
C TYR A 225 -11.00 -40.50 7.41
N GLN A 226 -10.08 -40.62 6.45
CA GLN A 226 -9.83 -41.88 5.71
C GLN A 226 -9.47 -43.03 6.66
N THR A 227 -8.63 -42.76 7.67
CA THR A 227 -8.23 -43.77 8.66
C THR A 227 -9.41 -44.19 9.53
N ARG A 228 -10.23 -43.24 10.01
CA ARG A 228 -11.41 -43.54 10.85
C ARG A 228 -12.50 -44.29 10.10
N LYS A 229 -12.70 -43.99 8.82
CA LYS A 229 -13.64 -44.70 7.94
C LYS A 229 -13.08 -46.01 7.39
N LYS A 230 -11.88 -46.44 7.83
CA LYS A 230 -11.20 -47.66 7.38
C LYS A 230 -10.99 -47.71 5.86
N ILE A 231 -10.95 -46.57 5.17
CA ILE A 231 -10.69 -46.47 3.72
C ILE A 231 -9.22 -46.80 3.43
N ALA A 232 -8.31 -46.22 4.23
CA ALA A 232 -6.87 -46.47 4.13
C ALA A 232 -6.20 -46.22 5.48
N ASN A 233 -5.19 -47.01 5.83
CA ASN A 233 -4.38 -46.76 7.02
C ASN A 233 -3.34 -45.65 6.74
N ARG A 234 -3.63 -44.42 7.19
CA ARG A 234 -2.76 -43.25 6.97
C ARG A 234 -1.95 -42.85 8.21
N GLY A 235 -1.79 -43.73 9.20
CA GLY A 235 -1.14 -43.40 10.48
C GLY A 235 0.30 -42.85 10.38
N LYS A 236 1.11 -43.33 9.41
CA LYS A 236 2.46 -42.80 9.14
C LYS A 236 2.38 -41.37 8.58
N SER A 237 1.54 -41.16 7.56
CA SER A 237 1.33 -39.85 6.93
C SER A 237 0.77 -38.82 7.91
N ILE A 238 -0.19 -39.19 8.76
CA ILE A 238 -0.74 -38.30 9.80
C ILE A 238 0.38 -37.83 10.75
N ARG A 239 1.24 -38.75 11.22
CA ARG A 239 2.36 -38.38 12.10
C ARG A 239 3.38 -37.48 11.40
N MET A 240 3.65 -37.71 10.12
CA MET A 240 4.54 -36.86 9.33
C MET A 240 3.97 -35.44 9.21
N ILE A 241 2.72 -35.29 8.77
CA ILE A 241 2.10 -33.97 8.61
C ILE A 241 2.00 -33.26 9.97
N LEU A 242 1.65 -33.96 11.04
CA LEU A 242 1.61 -33.38 12.39
C LEU A 242 2.98 -32.79 12.80
N LYS A 243 4.09 -33.46 12.49
CA LYS A 243 5.44 -32.96 12.79
C LYS A 243 5.77 -31.66 12.06
N ILE A 244 5.32 -31.50 10.81
CA ILE A 244 5.59 -30.31 9.99
C ILE A 244 4.58 -29.18 10.33
N HIS A 245 3.34 -29.53 10.63
CA HIS A 245 2.30 -28.57 11.04
C HIS A 245 2.57 -27.97 12.42
N ALA A 246 3.01 -28.79 13.38
CA ALA A 246 3.28 -28.37 14.76
C ALA A 246 4.78 -28.12 14.98
N THR A 247 5.36 -27.19 14.23
CA THR A 247 6.77 -26.78 14.38
C THR A 247 6.91 -25.54 15.26
N SER A 248 8.14 -25.22 15.68
CA SER A 248 8.45 -23.95 16.34
C SER A 248 8.20 -22.75 15.41
N LEU A 249 8.35 -22.92 14.09
CA LEU A 249 8.03 -21.88 13.10
C LEU A 249 6.55 -21.52 13.12
N SER A 250 5.66 -22.50 13.27
CA SER A 250 4.22 -22.27 13.44
C SER A 250 3.89 -21.42 14.67
N VAL A 251 4.65 -21.60 15.76
CA VAL A 251 4.48 -20.80 16.98
C VAL A 251 5.06 -19.40 16.79
N LEU A 252 6.21 -19.28 16.15
CA LEU A 252 6.82 -17.97 15.84
C LEU A 252 5.90 -17.13 14.95
N ALA A 253 5.27 -17.74 13.95
CA ALA A 253 4.33 -17.09 13.04
C ALA A 253 3.09 -16.53 13.75
N ALA A 254 2.76 -17.00 14.96
CA ALA A 254 1.61 -16.49 15.72
C ALA A 254 1.74 -14.99 16.04
N ILE A 255 2.95 -14.49 16.26
CA ILE A 255 3.18 -13.08 16.61
C ILE A 255 2.73 -12.14 15.49
N PRO A 256 3.30 -12.18 14.27
CA PRO A 256 2.86 -11.30 13.20
C PRO A 256 1.41 -11.55 12.78
N LEU A 257 0.93 -12.80 12.82
CA LEU A 257 -0.47 -13.11 12.48
C LEU A 257 -1.48 -12.52 13.46
N ILE A 258 -1.17 -12.50 14.77
CA ILE A 258 -2.02 -11.83 15.76
C ILE A 258 -2.03 -10.32 15.50
N LEU A 259 -0.87 -9.71 15.21
CA LEU A 259 -0.78 -8.28 14.90
C LEU A 259 -1.60 -7.91 13.66
N ILE A 260 -1.50 -8.69 12.59
CA ILE A 260 -2.30 -8.48 11.36
C ILE A 260 -3.79 -8.66 11.63
N ALA A 261 -4.18 -9.71 12.37
CA ALA A 261 -5.59 -9.95 12.71
C ALA A 261 -6.20 -8.82 13.56
N LEU A 262 -5.49 -8.36 14.59
CA LEU A 262 -5.94 -7.27 15.44
C LEU A 262 -6.00 -5.94 14.68
N SER A 263 -4.97 -5.64 13.88
CA SER A 263 -4.97 -4.41 13.08
C SER A 263 -6.07 -4.41 12.02
N GLY A 264 -6.39 -5.56 11.41
CA GLY A 264 -7.50 -5.70 10.48
C GLY A 264 -8.85 -5.31 11.09
N ILE A 265 -9.18 -5.88 12.26
CA ILE A 265 -10.42 -5.54 13.01
C ILE A 265 -10.50 -4.03 13.28
N LEU A 266 -9.39 -3.41 13.70
CA LEU A 266 -9.37 -1.98 14.00
C LEU A 266 -9.55 -1.10 12.75
N LEU A 267 -9.08 -1.55 11.58
CA LEU A 267 -9.21 -0.85 10.32
C LEU A 267 -10.60 -1.01 9.69
N ASP A 268 -11.18 -2.21 9.74
CA ASP A 268 -12.54 -2.49 9.26
C ASP A 268 -13.57 -1.59 9.96
N HIS A 269 -13.34 -1.29 11.24
CA HIS A 269 -14.18 -0.39 12.05
C HIS A 269 -13.55 0.98 12.28
N SER A 270 -12.82 1.50 11.28
CA SER A 270 -12.08 2.77 11.40
C SER A 270 -12.95 3.95 11.86
N LYS A 271 -14.23 4.02 11.50
CA LYS A 271 -15.14 5.08 11.99
C LYS A 271 -15.29 5.09 13.51
N LEU A 272 -15.29 3.92 14.13
CA LEU A 272 -15.41 3.75 15.59
C LEU A 272 -14.06 4.00 16.29
N PHE A 273 -12.98 3.40 15.77
CA PHE A 273 -11.70 3.40 16.47
C PHE A 273 -10.80 4.60 16.15
N THR A 274 -10.86 5.16 14.94
CA THR A 274 -9.94 6.24 14.51
C THR A 274 -9.93 7.45 15.46
N PRO A 275 -11.06 7.95 16.01
CA PRO A 275 -11.02 9.05 16.96
C PRO A 275 -10.15 8.75 18.18
N PHE A 276 -10.32 7.58 18.80
CA PHE A 276 -9.49 7.14 19.91
C PHE A 276 -8.03 6.92 19.50
N LEU A 277 -7.79 6.21 18.39
CA LEU A 277 -6.45 5.87 17.92
C LEU A 277 -5.62 7.11 17.52
N LYS A 278 -6.26 8.22 17.16
CA LYS A 278 -5.60 9.50 16.88
C LYS A 278 -5.26 10.30 18.14
N LEU A 279 -5.92 10.04 19.27
CA LEU A 279 -5.64 10.70 20.55
C LEU A 279 -4.44 10.07 21.26
N VAL A 280 -4.12 8.81 20.97
CA VAL A 280 -2.99 8.11 21.56
C VAL A 280 -1.72 8.42 20.76
N SER A 281 -0.80 9.15 21.39
CA SER A 281 0.55 9.39 20.88
C SER A 281 1.52 8.31 21.40
N ILE A 282 2.46 7.92 20.55
CA ILE A 282 3.53 6.96 20.84
C ILE A 282 4.84 7.73 20.73
N SER A 283 5.52 7.90 21.87
CA SER A 283 6.81 8.60 21.91
C SER A 283 7.92 7.77 21.26
N PRO A 284 9.00 8.41 20.76
CA PRO A 284 10.11 7.74 20.08
C PRO A 284 10.66 6.52 20.83
N ALA A 285 10.70 6.56 22.17
CA ALA A 285 11.20 5.46 23.00
C ALA A 285 10.42 4.14 22.86
N TYR A 286 9.17 4.18 22.40
CA TYR A 286 8.31 3.00 22.23
C TYR A 286 7.99 2.70 20.77
N GLN A 287 8.59 3.44 19.84
CA GLN A 287 8.35 3.23 18.42
C GLN A 287 9.14 2.01 17.91
N PRO A 288 8.60 1.27 16.95
CA PRO A 288 9.36 0.23 16.28
C PRO A 288 10.56 0.79 15.50
N PRO A 289 11.60 -0.04 15.27
CA PRO A 289 12.83 0.35 14.54
C PRO A 289 12.62 1.15 13.25
N VAL A 290 11.55 0.86 12.51
CA VAL A 290 11.26 1.55 11.24
C VAL A 290 11.18 3.08 11.36
N TYR A 291 10.77 3.63 12.52
CA TYR A 291 10.63 5.07 12.71
C TYR A 291 11.94 5.80 13.02
N HIS A 292 13.06 5.07 13.17
CA HIS A 292 14.37 5.62 13.54
C HIS A 292 15.38 5.65 12.37
N GLN A 293 14.99 5.19 11.18
CA GLN A 293 15.89 5.13 10.01
C GLN A 293 15.25 5.73 8.76
N LEU A 294 14.01 5.31 8.43
CA LEU A 294 13.25 5.78 7.27
C LEU A 294 14.00 5.69 5.93
N SER A 295 14.95 4.75 5.80
CA SER A 295 15.81 4.60 4.63
C SER A 295 15.07 4.10 3.39
N ALA A 296 13.90 3.47 3.56
CA ALA A 296 13.02 3.03 2.48
C ALA A 296 11.58 3.57 2.67
N ASP A 297 11.44 4.84 3.07
CA ASP A 297 10.15 5.46 3.37
C ASP A 297 9.93 6.81 2.68
N ILE A 298 10.47 7.01 1.48
CA ILE A 298 10.28 8.22 0.67
C ILE A 298 9.00 8.06 -0.18
N TRP A 299 7.89 8.62 0.29
CA TRP A 299 6.58 8.48 -0.35
C TRP A 299 6.29 9.55 -1.40
N SER A 300 6.82 10.75 -1.17
CA SER A 300 6.60 11.89 -2.05
C SER A 300 7.83 12.79 -2.08
N VAL A 301 7.96 13.57 -3.16
CA VAL A 301 9.08 14.51 -3.37
C VAL A 301 8.56 15.83 -3.92
N ASP A 302 9.29 16.90 -3.62
CA ASP A 302 9.04 18.25 -4.11
C ASP A 302 10.35 19.02 -4.28
N TYR A 303 10.38 19.96 -5.23
CA TYR A 303 11.48 20.90 -5.43
C TYR A 303 10.90 22.24 -5.89
N ASP A 304 11.35 23.34 -5.29
CA ASP A 304 10.88 24.71 -5.57
C ASP A 304 11.95 25.61 -6.23
N GLY A 305 13.02 25.02 -6.75
CA GLY A 305 14.16 25.75 -7.30
C GLY A 305 15.23 26.11 -6.27
N LYS A 306 14.96 25.92 -4.97
CA LYS A 306 15.91 26.23 -3.89
C LYS A 306 16.00 25.12 -2.84
N ILE A 307 14.90 24.45 -2.57
CA ILE A 307 14.73 23.50 -1.49
C ILE A 307 14.16 22.21 -2.06
N TYR A 308 14.87 21.11 -1.83
CA TYR A 308 14.39 19.76 -2.06
C TYR A 308 13.62 19.29 -0.82
N ARG A 309 12.49 18.63 -1.02
CA ARG A 309 11.68 18.07 0.05
C ARG A 309 11.39 16.61 -0.20
N ILE A 310 11.53 15.79 0.83
CA ILE A 310 11.07 14.40 0.84
C ILE A 310 9.98 14.24 1.88
N GLY A 311 8.94 13.48 1.54
CA GLY A 311 7.82 13.15 2.41
C GLY A 311 7.88 11.70 2.87
N ASN A 312 7.72 11.47 4.16
CA ASN A 312 7.73 10.15 4.78
C ASN A 312 6.66 10.05 5.89
N ARG A 313 6.61 8.93 6.62
CA ARG A 313 5.59 8.67 7.67
C ARG A 313 5.60 9.67 8.82
N HIS A 314 6.75 10.27 9.15
CA HIS A 314 6.86 11.30 10.18
C HIS A 314 6.38 12.64 9.68
N GLY A 315 6.72 12.99 8.44
CA GLY A 315 6.61 14.37 8.00
C GLY A 315 7.26 14.66 6.68
N ILE A 316 7.67 15.92 6.57
CA ILE A 316 8.43 16.47 5.46
C ILE A 316 9.79 16.87 5.98
N TYR A 317 10.82 16.49 5.23
CA TYR A 317 12.20 16.86 5.46
C TYR A 317 12.70 17.66 4.28
N LYS A 318 13.45 18.72 4.56
CA LYS A 318 13.98 19.63 3.55
C LYS A 318 15.50 19.59 3.50
N SER A 319 16.04 19.84 2.32
CA SER A 319 17.47 19.94 2.06
C SER A 319 17.76 20.99 0.99
N HIS A 320 18.91 21.66 1.12
CA HIS A 320 19.43 22.58 0.10
C HIS A 320 20.45 21.92 -0.82
N ASP A 321 21.04 20.80 -0.40
CA ASP A 321 22.19 20.15 -1.07
C ASP A 321 22.01 18.64 -1.28
N LEU A 322 20.82 18.12 -0.91
CA LEU A 322 20.42 16.70 -0.88
C LEU A 322 21.21 15.82 0.11
N LYS A 323 22.10 16.40 0.92
CA LYS A 323 22.93 15.69 1.89
C LYS A 323 22.42 15.89 3.30
N GLU A 324 22.18 17.15 3.69
CA GLU A 324 21.68 17.49 5.02
C GLU A 324 20.16 17.66 4.97
N TRP A 325 19.46 16.87 5.76
CA TRP A 325 18.01 16.84 5.83
C TRP A 325 17.55 17.31 7.20
N SER A 326 16.70 18.34 7.22
CA SER A 326 16.11 18.89 8.44
C SER A 326 14.60 18.75 8.41
N PHE A 327 14.00 18.50 9.56
CA PHE A 327 12.56 18.40 9.70
C PHE A 327 11.89 19.74 9.38
N GLU A 328 10.82 19.70 8.59
CA GLU A 328 10.09 20.89 8.16
C GLU A 328 8.64 20.90 8.65
N ASN A 329 7.94 19.76 8.58
CA ASN A 329 6.53 19.71 8.94
C ASN A 329 6.05 18.30 9.34
N SER A 330 5.20 18.20 10.38
CA SER A 330 4.72 16.93 10.93
C SER A 330 3.50 16.34 10.22
N GLY A 331 3.43 15.01 10.21
CA GLY A 331 2.34 14.20 9.67
C GLY A 331 2.70 13.53 8.35
N PHE A 332 2.20 12.30 8.16
CA PHE A 332 2.52 11.50 6.98
C PHE A 332 2.29 12.25 5.66
N ALA A 333 3.36 12.48 4.90
CA ALA A 333 3.34 13.15 3.60
C ALA A 333 3.19 12.13 2.46
N TYR A 334 1.95 11.72 2.21
CA TYR A 334 1.63 10.67 1.24
C TYR A 334 1.84 11.11 -0.22
N LYS A 335 1.36 12.32 -0.56
CA LYS A 335 1.57 12.95 -1.87
C LYS A 335 1.92 14.42 -1.67
N MET A 336 2.83 14.91 -2.49
CA MET A 336 3.23 16.32 -2.58
C MET A 336 3.01 16.78 -4.02
N VAL A 337 2.31 17.89 -4.19
CA VAL A 337 1.97 18.46 -5.50
C VAL A 337 2.22 19.94 -5.45
N ARG A 338 3.19 20.41 -6.23
CA ARG A 338 3.48 21.83 -6.40
C ARG A 338 2.69 22.39 -7.57
N MET A 339 2.06 23.53 -7.35
CA MET A 339 1.44 24.36 -8.37
C MET A 339 1.88 25.79 -8.10
N ASP A 340 2.67 26.33 -9.02
CA ASP A 340 3.35 27.61 -8.86
C ASP A 340 4.11 27.67 -7.52
N ASP A 341 3.87 28.72 -6.72
CA ASP A 341 4.50 28.93 -5.42
C ASP A 341 3.87 28.12 -4.28
N THR A 342 2.84 27.31 -4.55
CA THR A 342 2.05 26.61 -3.54
C THR A 342 2.28 25.10 -3.58
N LEU A 343 2.57 24.51 -2.42
CA LEU A 343 2.73 23.07 -2.26
C LEU A 343 1.56 22.47 -1.49
N TYR A 344 0.82 21.57 -2.14
CA TYR A 344 -0.27 20.81 -1.56
C TYR A 344 0.23 19.45 -1.06
N VAL A 345 -0.13 19.10 0.17
CA VAL A 345 0.32 17.86 0.81
C VAL A 345 -0.86 17.03 1.28
N SER A 346 -0.96 15.82 0.73
CA SER A 346 -1.97 14.84 1.10
C SER A 346 -1.51 14.01 2.29
N GLY A 347 -2.38 13.89 3.30
CA GLY A 347 -2.18 13.05 4.46
C GLY A 347 -2.96 11.74 4.36
N MET A 348 -2.28 10.59 4.52
CA MET A 348 -2.93 9.28 4.68
C MET A 348 -3.08 8.95 6.17
N GLY A 349 -4.15 9.48 6.78
CA GLY A 349 -4.41 9.41 8.23
C GLY A 349 -3.86 10.58 9.02
N ALA A 350 -3.01 11.40 8.41
CA ALA A 350 -2.61 12.72 8.89
C ALA A 350 -3.50 13.83 8.26
N PRO A 351 -3.54 15.04 8.82
CA PRO A 351 -4.17 16.18 8.17
C PRO A 351 -3.53 16.49 6.81
N ASN A 352 -4.37 16.91 5.85
CA ASN A 352 -3.88 17.55 4.64
C ASN A 352 -3.31 18.93 4.98
N ARG A 353 -2.28 19.35 4.25
CA ARG A 353 -1.53 20.58 4.54
C ARG A 353 -1.22 21.33 3.25
N ILE A 354 -0.90 22.60 3.41
CA ILE A 354 -0.47 23.48 2.34
C ILE A 354 0.72 24.29 2.82
N LEU A 355 1.70 24.50 1.95
CA LEU A 355 2.78 25.46 2.12
C LEU A 355 2.61 26.52 1.04
N ASP A 356 2.27 27.73 1.47
CA ASP A 356 2.12 28.91 0.62
C ASP A 356 3.04 30.04 1.14
N LYS A 357 2.85 31.26 0.62
CA LYS A 357 3.56 32.46 1.08
C LYS A 357 3.41 32.77 2.58
N ASN A 358 2.37 32.26 3.23
CA ASN A 358 2.10 32.45 4.66
C ASN A 358 2.69 31.31 5.50
N GLY A 359 3.35 30.33 4.88
CA GLY A 359 3.94 29.18 5.54
C GLY A 359 3.01 27.96 5.58
N TRP A 360 3.30 27.04 6.50
CA TRP A 360 2.56 25.79 6.65
C TRP A 360 1.20 26.01 7.31
N ASN A 361 0.14 25.60 6.63
CA ASN A 361 -1.23 25.65 7.13
C ASN A 361 -1.95 24.32 6.91
N LYS A 362 -3.00 24.08 7.70
CA LYS A 362 -3.89 22.95 7.47
C LYS A 362 -4.74 23.22 6.22
N LEU A 363 -4.81 22.25 5.32
CA LEU A 363 -5.65 22.35 4.13
C LEU A 363 -7.06 21.88 4.46
N GLU A 364 -7.92 22.83 4.79
CA GLU A 364 -9.34 22.58 5.02
C GLU A 364 -10.06 22.23 3.72
N HIS A 365 -11.15 21.47 3.81
CA HIS A 365 -12.04 21.12 2.68
C HIS A 365 -11.44 20.26 1.55
N ALA A 366 -10.17 19.86 1.61
CA ALA A 366 -9.61 18.87 0.69
C ALA A 366 -10.08 17.44 1.05
N PRO A 367 -10.32 16.56 0.06
CA PRO A 367 -10.67 15.18 0.35
C PRO A 367 -9.54 14.45 1.07
N HIS A 368 -9.90 13.52 1.95
CA HIS A 368 -8.94 12.65 2.61
C HIS A 368 -8.16 11.83 1.57
N MET A 369 -6.83 11.82 1.66
CA MET A 369 -5.95 11.06 0.76
C MET A 369 -6.11 11.38 -0.73
N PHE A 370 -6.20 12.67 -1.09
CA PHE A 370 -6.09 13.03 -2.50
C PHE A 370 -4.75 12.54 -3.09
N LYS A 371 -4.78 12.16 -4.36
CA LYS A 371 -3.65 11.60 -5.09
C LYS A 371 -2.91 12.64 -5.93
N ASP A 372 -3.64 13.66 -6.38
CA ASP A 372 -3.12 14.78 -7.15
C ASP A 372 -3.96 16.03 -6.92
N ALA A 373 -3.42 17.19 -7.29
CA ALA A 373 -4.09 18.49 -7.28
C ALA A 373 -3.84 19.19 -8.64
N PHE A 374 -4.85 19.85 -9.19
CA PHE A 374 -4.80 20.46 -10.51
C PHE A 374 -5.76 21.65 -10.63
N MET A 375 -5.53 22.52 -11.61
CA MET A 375 -6.41 23.65 -11.90
C MET A 375 -7.62 23.17 -12.72
N SER A 376 -8.82 23.59 -12.31
CA SER A 376 -10.08 23.38 -13.03
C SER A 376 -10.98 24.58 -12.81
N ASN A 377 -11.41 25.25 -13.89
CA ASN A 377 -12.28 26.43 -13.82
C ASN A 377 -11.79 27.49 -12.81
N GLU A 378 -10.51 27.86 -12.88
CA GLU A 378 -9.87 28.84 -11.97
C GLU A 378 -9.83 28.44 -10.48
N ALA A 379 -10.19 27.20 -10.15
CA ALA A 379 -10.12 26.67 -8.79
C ALA A 379 -9.25 25.40 -8.72
N ILE A 380 -8.73 25.12 -7.52
CA ILE A 380 -8.00 23.88 -7.25
C ILE A 380 -9.00 22.75 -7.10
N ALA A 381 -8.83 21.72 -7.93
CA ALA A 381 -9.52 20.44 -7.83
C ALA A 381 -8.55 19.35 -7.36
N TYR A 382 -9.11 18.28 -6.81
CA TYR A 382 -8.35 17.18 -6.22
C TYR A 382 -8.77 15.85 -6.84
N LEU A 383 -7.80 15.05 -7.24
CA LEU A 383 -8.02 13.66 -7.63
C LEU A 383 -8.10 12.77 -6.37
N ASN A 384 -9.16 11.97 -6.20
CA ASN A 384 -9.30 11.04 -5.08
C ASN A 384 -9.84 9.68 -5.53
N GLY A 385 -9.22 8.58 -5.09
CA GLY A 385 -9.67 7.23 -5.41
C GLY A 385 -11.08 6.86 -4.95
N HIS A 386 -11.66 7.52 -3.94
CA HIS A 386 -12.94 7.08 -3.35
C HIS A 386 -14.20 7.80 -3.85
N LYS A 387 -14.08 9.01 -4.39
CA LYS A 387 -15.20 9.84 -4.87
C LYS A 387 -14.71 10.76 -5.99
N ASN A 388 -14.51 10.21 -7.18
CA ASN A 388 -14.20 11.02 -8.35
C ASN A 388 -15.49 11.36 -9.09
N THR A 389 -15.90 12.63 -9.00
CA THR A 389 -16.85 13.25 -9.95
C THR A 389 -16.15 13.68 -11.24
N LEU A 390 -14.82 13.48 -11.30
CA LEU A 390 -14.00 13.80 -12.46
C LEU A 390 -14.28 12.80 -13.58
N PRO A 391 -14.34 13.25 -14.85
CA PRO A 391 -14.27 12.35 -15.99
C PRO A 391 -13.07 11.42 -15.86
N SER A 392 -13.25 10.14 -16.09
CA SER A 392 -12.17 9.16 -15.98
C SER A 392 -12.30 8.10 -17.08
N PRO A 393 -11.19 7.44 -17.47
CA PRO A 393 -11.26 6.37 -18.44
C PRO A 393 -12.25 5.29 -18.01
N HIS A 394 -13.15 4.92 -18.91
CA HIS A 394 -14.11 3.84 -18.70
C HIS A 394 -13.48 2.50 -19.08
N PHE A 395 -13.47 1.56 -18.14
CA PHE A 395 -12.98 0.21 -18.36
C PHE A 395 -14.14 -0.78 -18.44
N SER A 396 -14.05 -1.75 -19.35
CA SER A 396 -14.99 -2.88 -19.47
C SER A 396 -14.53 -4.12 -18.70
N ASP A 397 -13.34 -4.07 -18.11
CA ASP A 397 -12.68 -5.14 -17.37
C ASP A 397 -12.08 -4.58 -16.07
N ALA A 398 -11.74 -5.47 -15.14
CA ALA A 398 -11.05 -5.13 -13.91
C ALA A 398 -9.65 -5.74 -13.87
N THR A 399 -8.69 -5.01 -13.32
CA THR A 399 -7.34 -5.54 -13.05
C THR A 399 -7.35 -6.63 -11.97
N LEU A 400 -6.34 -7.52 -12.00
CA LEU A 400 -6.08 -8.48 -10.92
C LEU A 400 -5.93 -7.76 -9.57
N TYR A 401 -5.29 -6.59 -9.54
CA TYR A 401 -5.19 -5.76 -8.35
C TYR A 401 -6.58 -5.42 -7.79
N SER A 402 -7.49 -4.91 -8.61
CA SER A 402 -8.84 -4.56 -8.17
C SER A 402 -9.64 -5.78 -7.71
N VAL A 403 -9.50 -6.93 -8.37
CA VAL A 403 -10.12 -8.19 -7.91
C VAL A 403 -9.58 -8.58 -6.54
N LEU A 404 -8.26 -8.59 -6.36
CA LEU A 404 -7.66 -8.98 -5.08
C LEU A 404 -7.96 -7.98 -3.97
N PHE A 405 -7.95 -6.68 -4.28
CA PHE A 405 -8.28 -5.61 -3.34
C PHE A 405 -9.72 -5.75 -2.84
N THR A 406 -10.68 -5.89 -3.77
CA THR A 406 -12.11 -6.01 -3.42
C THR A 406 -12.43 -7.32 -2.68
N LEU A 407 -11.69 -8.40 -2.96
CA LEU A 407 -11.75 -9.65 -2.18
C LEU A 407 -11.16 -9.48 -0.78
N HIS A 408 -10.10 -8.67 -0.63
CA HIS A 408 -9.42 -8.46 0.65
C HIS A 408 -10.23 -7.56 1.59
N ASP A 409 -10.73 -6.44 1.07
CA ASP A 409 -11.51 -5.46 1.86
C ASP A 409 -12.99 -5.85 2.00
N GLY A 410 -13.45 -6.85 1.23
CA GLY A 410 -14.81 -7.37 1.29
C GLY A 410 -15.83 -6.69 0.38
N SER A 411 -15.45 -5.60 -0.30
CA SER A 411 -16.34 -4.88 -1.22
C SER A 411 -16.76 -5.71 -2.43
N PHE A 412 -16.09 -6.84 -2.69
CA PHE A 412 -16.54 -7.86 -3.64
C PHE A 412 -17.90 -8.46 -3.25
N PHE A 413 -18.18 -8.60 -1.94
CA PHE A 413 -19.38 -9.24 -1.40
C PHE A 413 -20.40 -8.25 -0.84
N GLY A 414 -19.95 -7.13 -0.27
CA GLY A 414 -20.78 -6.04 0.25
C GLY A 414 -20.43 -5.61 1.67
N ASP A 415 -21.08 -4.55 2.16
CA ASP A 415 -20.71 -3.86 3.41
C ASP A 415 -20.75 -4.73 4.68
N TRP A 416 -21.57 -5.79 4.70
CA TRP A 416 -21.67 -6.73 5.82
C TRP A 416 -20.41 -7.60 5.97
N TRP A 417 -19.52 -7.61 4.97
CA TRP A 417 -18.32 -8.44 4.95
C TRP A 417 -17.32 -8.11 6.06
N ALA A 418 -17.29 -6.86 6.55
CA ALA A 418 -16.47 -6.47 7.69
C ALA A 418 -16.69 -7.39 8.91
N TYR A 419 -17.93 -7.81 9.16
CA TYR A 419 -18.23 -8.73 10.27
C TYR A 419 -17.74 -10.16 10.02
N VAL A 420 -17.68 -10.60 8.76
CA VAL A 420 -17.08 -11.89 8.39
C VAL A 420 -15.57 -11.85 8.60
N ASN A 421 -14.93 -10.74 8.22
CA ASN A 421 -13.52 -10.50 8.48
C ASN A 421 -13.24 -10.54 10.00
N ASP A 422 -14.06 -9.89 10.82
CA ASP A 422 -13.92 -9.92 12.28
C ASP A 422 -14.00 -11.35 12.86
N ILE A 423 -15.03 -12.11 12.48
CA ILE A 423 -15.19 -13.50 12.94
C ILE A 423 -14.00 -14.34 12.49
N THR A 424 -13.52 -14.11 11.26
CA THR A 424 -12.35 -14.78 10.70
C THR A 424 -11.07 -14.45 11.47
N ALA A 425 -10.85 -13.17 11.79
CA ALA A 425 -9.71 -12.69 12.57
C ALA A 425 -9.72 -13.20 14.02
N ILE A 426 -10.87 -13.14 14.70
CA ILE A 426 -11.04 -13.69 16.05
C ILE A 426 -10.80 -15.20 16.05
N THR A 427 -11.33 -15.91 15.05
CA THR A 427 -11.10 -17.34 14.91
C THR A 427 -9.63 -17.64 14.64
N LEU A 428 -8.94 -16.85 13.81
CA LEU A 428 -7.50 -16.98 13.60
C LEU A 428 -6.73 -16.82 14.92
N ILE A 429 -7.01 -15.78 15.72
CA ILE A 429 -6.39 -15.58 17.03
C ILE A 429 -6.63 -16.81 17.93
N PHE A 430 -7.86 -17.31 17.97
CA PHE A 430 -8.17 -18.54 18.69
C PHE A 430 -7.36 -19.75 18.18
N LEU A 431 -7.20 -19.91 16.86
CA LEU A 431 -6.42 -21.00 16.25
C LEU A 431 -4.94 -20.90 16.61
N LEU A 432 -4.37 -19.71 16.63
CA LEU A 432 -2.97 -19.47 16.98
C LEU A 432 -2.70 -19.77 18.46
N ILE A 433 -3.58 -19.29 19.36
CA ILE A 433 -3.47 -19.56 20.80
C ILE A 433 -3.66 -21.06 21.08
N SER A 434 -4.75 -21.64 20.57
CA SER A 434 -5.04 -23.07 20.78
C SER A 434 -3.99 -23.98 20.14
N GLY A 435 -3.48 -23.64 18.96
CA GLY A 435 -2.39 -24.32 18.28
C GLY A 435 -1.10 -24.31 19.09
N THR A 436 -0.75 -23.15 19.66
CA THR A 436 0.43 -23.01 20.55
C THR A 436 0.29 -23.87 21.81
N ILE A 437 -0.88 -23.89 22.44
CA ILE A 437 -1.15 -24.76 23.60
C ILE A 437 -1.02 -26.24 23.23
N LEU A 438 -1.56 -26.65 22.08
CA LEU A 438 -1.47 -28.02 21.59
C LEU A 438 -0.02 -28.41 21.28
N TRP A 439 0.76 -27.52 20.65
CA TRP A 439 2.18 -27.72 20.40
C TRP A 439 2.96 -27.94 21.71
N MET A 440 2.73 -27.12 22.73
CA MET A 440 3.37 -27.28 24.04
C MET A 440 3.05 -28.64 24.67
N ARG A 441 1.80 -29.11 24.56
CA ARG A 441 1.38 -30.43 25.07
C ARG A 441 2.09 -31.56 24.32
N ILE A 442 2.16 -31.49 22.99
CA ILE A 442 2.86 -32.48 22.15
C ILE A 442 4.35 -32.52 22.50
N LYS A 443 5.00 -31.34 22.63
CA LYS A 443 6.43 -31.24 22.96
C LYS A 443 6.73 -31.83 24.34
N ARG A 444 5.88 -31.59 25.35
CA ARG A 444 6.02 -32.20 26.68
C ARG A 444 5.92 -33.73 26.60
N ILE A 445 4.98 -34.27 25.85
CA ILE A 445 4.83 -35.73 25.67
C ILE A 445 6.06 -36.34 24.97
N LEU A 446 6.63 -35.64 23.99
CA LEU A 446 7.80 -36.10 23.25
C LEU A 446 9.13 -35.95 24.00
N LYS A 447 9.22 -35.05 24.98
CA LYS A 447 10.40 -34.89 25.86
C LYS A 447 10.41 -35.84 27.07
N VAL A 448 9.28 -36.46 27.40
CA VAL A 448 9.11 -37.39 28.53
C VAL A 448 9.31 -38.86 28.08
N LYS A 449 9.82 -39.06 26.87
CA LYS A 449 10.35 -40.32 26.35
C LYS A 449 11.80 -40.12 25.97
#